data_AF-A0A949SW38-F1
#
_entry.id   AF-A0A949SW38-F1
#
_cell.length_a   1.000
_cell.length_b   1.000
_cell.length_c   1.000
_cell.angle_alpha   90.00
_cell.angle_beta   90.00
_cell.angle_gamma   90.00
#
_symmetry.space_group_name_H-M   'P 1'
#
loop_
_entity.id
_entity.type
_entity.pdbx_description
1 polymer ?
#
loop_
_entity_poly.entity_id
_entity_poly.type
_entity_poly.pdbx_seq_one_letter_code
_entity_poly.pdbx_strand_id
1 'polypeptide(L)'
;MSILDRLERVFFWLAGASSDNLDACPAWERRKYVAFGATVLVPSTFAIIACAYALSTLTDNWLVITPVSLVWAFIILTVDRALLATYRAYQNIFRKASQFALRMVVAALMGVTISHPLTLLLFKDTIVSVIEKDREAEIEQARKDGVAQKGVVEARVKTLEAEIAKQRDSWNASFSAKFLDENGKPVEKPLTEDEKKAKAEREAKIAEATGPGKLRLEALDKEMARLSADYQKIAAELNHWQTEFEREVNGQRSGIIGLGPRAKSIQEDQLTWRRAESARLSGLLDTLTKNRVVLVAEIKAAEDGVNAALDAQAAELAAKAKAEQDRIELLRRQVQQQQADQFVGQQNAIRETLKAQIDAQLVQLKGLNEEITRLAADEEARITKIRNEPRRDILTQTLALHDLFEQGADGGRFALIAYIVLSLLFMLVDTIPLVVKFFSKPGPYDCLLDCEEVKFSRERLAFLKGFDRYMKQLIDSPFLHITQNRPLERALIEGVDRSRAAKAFLEHLMELEQTFQEKMRLERERLESQGVAAKAEMLEEMAARFYADLRERMESFFRDDGRRTPVTARA
;
A
#
# COMPACT_ATOMS: atom_id res chain seq x y z
N MET A 1 -34.18 -36.98 58.86
CA MET A 1 -34.54 -35.99 57.83
C MET A 1 -34.11 -36.56 56.50
N SER A 2 -35.07 -37.00 55.69
CA SER A 2 -34.81 -37.64 54.40
C SER A 2 -34.18 -36.63 53.43
N ILE A 3 -33.52 -37.10 52.36
CA ILE A 3 -33.02 -36.22 51.30
C ILE A 3 -34.16 -35.42 50.65
N LEU A 4 -35.36 -36.02 50.55
CA LEU A 4 -36.56 -35.37 50.04
C LEU A 4 -37.00 -34.21 50.94
N ASP A 5 -36.97 -34.37 52.27
CA ASP A 5 -37.36 -33.30 53.21
C ASP A 5 -36.40 -32.09 53.15
N ARG A 6 -35.14 -32.32 52.77
CA ARG A 6 -34.15 -31.24 52.57
C ARG A 6 -34.39 -30.52 51.26
N LEU A 7 -34.69 -31.26 50.19
CA LEU A 7 -35.04 -30.69 48.89
C LEU A 7 -36.34 -29.88 48.97
N GLU A 8 -37.37 -30.38 49.66
CA GLU A 8 -38.63 -29.67 49.87
C GLU A 8 -38.40 -28.30 50.53
N ARG A 9 -37.52 -28.22 51.55
CA ARG A 9 -37.19 -26.94 52.21
C ARG A 9 -36.43 -25.97 51.31
N VAL A 10 -35.56 -26.48 50.43
CA VAL A 10 -34.92 -25.64 49.40
C VAL A 10 -35.97 -25.06 48.46
N PHE A 11 -36.93 -25.86 48.01
CA PHE A 11 -38.03 -25.37 47.16
C PHE A 11 -38.98 -24.42 47.89
N PHE A 12 -39.25 -24.62 49.19
CA PHE A 12 -40.00 -23.65 49.99
C PHE A 12 -39.28 -22.30 50.09
N TRP A 13 -37.96 -22.34 50.30
CA TRP A 13 -37.13 -21.13 50.30
C TRP A 13 -37.15 -20.42 48.94
N LEU A 14 -37.07 -21.17 47.84
CA LEU A 14 -37.16 -20.64 46.47
C LEU A 14 -38.53 -20.02 46.18
N ALA A 15 -39.61 -20.62 46.68
CA ALA A 15 -40.97 -20.08 46.56
C ALA A 15 -41.23 -18.85 47.44
N GLY A 16 -40.27 -18.45 48.29
CA GLY A 16 -40.39 -17.31 49.18
C GLY A 16 -41.33 -17.56 50.36
N ALA A 17 -41.55 -18.82 50.74
CA ALA A 17 -42.47 -19.21 51.81
C ALA A 17 -41.73 -19.68 53.07
N SER A 18 -42.31 -19.44 54.24
CA SER A 18 -41.74 -19.92 55.50
C SER A 18 -41.99 -21.43 55.64
N SER A 19 -40.91 -22.19 55.91
CA SER A 19 -40.99 -23.63 56.16
C SER A 19 -41.91 -23.95 57.34
N ASP A 20 -41.87 -23.11 58.36
CA ASP A 20 -42.55 -23.36 59.64
C ASP A 20 -44.08 -23.27 59.48
N ASN A 21 -44.56 -22.30 58.68
CA ASN A 21 -45.99 -22.18 58.40
C ASN A 21 -46.48 -23.23 57.39
N LEU A 22 -45.60 -23.67 56.48
CA LEU A 22 -45.90 -24.73 55.51
C LEU A 22 -45.95 -26.12 56.16
N ASP A 23 -45.16 -26.36 57.19
CA ASP A 23 -45.17 -27.62 57.94
C ASP A 23 -46.51 -27.82 58.69
N ALA A 24 -47.17 -26.73 59.10
CA ALA A 24 -48.53 -26.73 59.64
C ALA A 24 -49.64 -26.95 58.58
N CYS A 25 -49.30 -26.87 57.29
CA CYS A 25 -50.27 -26.99 56.19
C CYS A 25 -50.41 -28.44 55.67
N PRO A 26 -51.54 -28.77 55.02
CA PRO A 26 -51.74 -30.09 54.41
C PRO A 26 -50.76 -30.37 53.25
N ALA A 27 -50.49 -31.65 52.98
CA ALA A 27 -49.47 -32.09 52.03
C ALA A 27 -49.69 -31.62 50.57
N TRP A 28 -50.93 -31.35 50.16
CA TRP A 28 -51.21 -30.81 48.82
C TRP A 28 -50.77 -29.35 48.67
N GLU A 29 -50.84 -28.55 49.74
CA GLU A 29 -50.39 -27.15 49.75
C GLU A 29 -48.86 -27.09 49.73
N ARG A 30 -48.19 -27.99 50.47
CA ARG A 30 -46.73 -28.14 50.41
C ARG A 30 -46.27 -28.46 48.98
N ARG A 31 -46.88 -29.43 48.30
CA ARG A 31 -46.54 -29.77 46.90
C ARG A 31 -46.76 -28.61 45.93
N LYS A 32 -47.81 -27.79 46.14
CA LYS A 32 -48.06 -26.56 45.36
C LYS A 32 -46.91 -25.56 45.50
N TYR A 33 -46.41 -25.33 46.72
CA TYR A 33 -45.27 -24.45 46.97
C TYR A 33 -43.93 -25.03 46.47
N VAL A 34 -43.75 -26.35 46.51
CA VAL A 34 -42.60 -27.00 45.84
C VAL A 34 -42.63 -26.72 44.32
N ALA A 35 -43.81 -26.83 43.69
CA ALA A 35 -43.97 -26.53 42.27
C ALA A 35 -43.67 -25.06 41.94
N PHE A 36 -44.12 -24.11 42.77
CA PHE A 36 -43.76 -22.68 42.61
C PHE A 36 -42.25 -22.43 42.76
N GLY A 37 -41.58 -23.11 43.69
CA GLY A 37 -40.13 -23.01 43.81
C GLY A 37 -39.40 -23.59 42.59
N ALA A 38 -39.92 -24.68 42.02
CA ALA A 38 -39.36 -25.31 40.84
C ALA A 38 -39.52 -24.46 39.57
N THR A 39 -40.63 -23.73 39.41
CA THR A 39 -40.84 -22.90 38.21
C THR A 39 -39.89 -21.71 38.15
N VAL A 40 -39.40 -21.19 39.29
CA VAL A 40 -38.40 -20.11 39.36
C VAL A 40 -37.01 -20.55 38.87
N LEU A 41 -36.70 -21.85 38.92
CA LEU A 41 -35.43 -22.38 38.40
C LEU A 41 -35.35 -22.34 36.88
N VAL A 42 -36.50 -22.33 36.18
CA VAL A 42 -36.53 -22.36 34.71
C VAL A 42 -35.95 -21.05 34.13
N PRO A 43 -36.46 -19.84 34.47
CA PRO A 43 -35.84 -18.59 34.06
C PRO A 43 -34.36 -18.48 34.46
N SER A 44 -34.01 -18.91 35.69
CA SER A 44 -32.63 -18.90 36.17
C SER A 44 -31.71 -19.77 35.32
N THR A 45 -32.15 -20.95 34.88
CA THR A 45 -31.33 -21.86 34.05
C THR A 45 -31.09 -21.26 32.67
N PHE A 46 -32.12 -20.69 32.06
CA PHE A 46 -31.97 -19.99 30.77
C PHE A 46 -31.10 -18.74 30.90
N ALA A 47 -31.16 -18.02 32.02
CA ALA A 47 -30.27 -16.90 32.29
C ALA A 47 -28.80 -17.31 32.38
N ILE A 48 -28.48 -18.49 32.93
CA ILE A 48 -27.10 -19.05 32.90
C ILE A 48 -26.66 -19.21 31.45
N ILE A 49 -27.46 -19.88 30.61
CA ILE A 49 -27.11 -20.19 29.22
C ILE A 49 -26.94 -18.90 28.41
N ALA A 50 -27.89 -17.98 28.52
CA ALA A 50 -27.88 -16.69 27.84
C ALA A 50 -26.67 -15.83 28.23
N CYS A 51 -26.39 -15.71 29.53
CA CYS A 51 -25.26 -14.94 30.04
C CYS A 51 -23.92 -15.61 29.71
N ALA A 52 -23.82 -16.93 29.82
CA ALA A 52 -22.63 -17.68 29.45
C ALA A 52 -22.29 -17.50 27.96
N TYR A 53 -23.31 -17.55 27.09
CA TYR A 53 -23.13 -17.26 25.67
C TYR A 53 -22.69 -15.82 25.43
N ALA A 54 -23.37 -14.83 26.04
CA ALA A 54 -22.98 -13.43 25.92
C ALA A 54 -21.52 -13.21 26.34
N LEU A 55 -21.08 -13.79 27.46
CA LEU A 55 -19.69 -13.70 27.91
C LEU A 55 -18.71 -14.44 26.99
N SER A 56 -19.12 -15.55 26.37
CA SER A 56 -18.29 -16.29 25.43
C SER A 56 -17.93 -15.50 24.16
N THR A 57 -18.65 -14.40 23.88
CA THR A 57 -18.30 -13.47 22.78
C THR A 57 -17.23 -12.45 23.19
N LEU A 58 -17.10 -12.17 24.49
CA LEU A 58 -16.16 -11.18 25.04
C LEU A 58 -14.86 -11.82 25.51
N THR A 59 -14.92 -13.04 26.05
CA THR A 59 -13.76 -13.77 26.56
C THR A 59 -13.89 -15.26 26.30
N ASP A 60 -12.78 -15.89 25.89
CA ASP A 60 -12.69 -17.35 25.76
C ASP A 60 -12.35 -18.05 27.10
N ASN A 61 -12.15 -17.29 28.18
CA ASN A 61 -11.74 -17.85 29.46
C ASN A 61 -12.92 -18.42 30.25
N TRP A 62 -13.04 -19.75 30.26
CA TRP A 62 -14.08 -20.47 31.01
C TRP A 62 -14.12 -20.14 32.50
N LEU A 63 -12.97 -19.81 33.11
CA LEU A 63 -12.88 -19.42 34.53
C LEU A 63 -13.58 -18.09 34.83
N VAL A 64 -13.81 -17.25 33.83
CA VAL A 64 -14.57 -15.99 33.98
C VAL A 64 -16.05 -16.23 33.63
N ILE A 65 -16.32 -16.98 32.56
CA ILE A 65 -17.68 -17.23 32.07
C ILE A 65 -18.54 -17.93 33.12
N THR A 66 -18.05 -19.01 33.73
CA THR A 66 -18.82 -19.82 34.69
C THR A 66 -19.23 -19.04 35.95
N PRO A 67 -18.33 -18.39 36.71
CA PRO A 67 -18.74 -17.69 37.92
C PRO A 67 -19.62 -16.47 37.61
N VAL A 68 -19.35 -15.70 36.55
CA VAL A 68 -20.16 -14.52 36.23
C VAL A 68 -21.57 -14.91 35.79
N SER A 69 -21.73 -15.95 34.97
CA SER A 69 -23.06 -16.45 34.58
C SER A 69 -23.84 -17.02 35.77
N LEU A 70 -23.17 -17.68 36.72
CA LEU A 70 -23.80 -18.14 37.97
C LEU A 70 -24.25 -16.99 38.87
N VAL A 71 -23.42 -15.93 39.00
CA VAL A 71 -23.79 -14.72 39.75
C VAL A 71 -24.99 -14.04 39.11
N TRP A 72 -25.01 -13.91 37.78
CA TRP A 72 -26.14 -13.35 37.06
C TRP A 72 -27.42 -14.16 37.26
N ALA A 73 -27.33 -15.48 37.12
CA ALA A 73 -28.46 -16.37 37.36
C ALA A 73 -28.96 -16.31 38.80
N PHE A 74 -28.06 -16.17 39.77
CA PHE A 74 -28.42 -15.94 41.17
C PHE A 74 -29.17 -14.62 41.35
N ILE A 75 -28.77 -13.54 40.65
CA ILE A 75 -29.53 -12.27 40.65
C ILE A 75 -30.95 -12.50 40.13
N ILE A 76 -31.12 -13.16 38.97
CA ILE A 76 -32.45 -13.49 38.43
C ILE A 76 -33.27 -14.30 39.43
N LEU A 77 -32.68 -15.36 39.97
CA LEU A 77 -33.30 -16.22 40.97
C LEU A 77 -33.78 -15.44 42.19
N THR A 78 -32.98 -14.49 42.68
CA THR A 78 -33.33 -13.66 43.84
C THR A 78 -34.45 -12.66 43.53
N VAL A 79 -34.46 -12.09 42.32
CA VAL A 79 -35.52 -11.18 41.86
C VAL A 79 -36.84 -11.94 41.73
N ASP A 80 -36.84 -13.09 41.05
CA ASP A 80 -38.04 -13.92 40.87
C ASP A 80 -38.58 -14.44 42.21
N ARG A 81 -37.68 -14.86 43.12
CA ARG A 81 -38.03 -15.22 44.49
C ARG A 81 -38.67 -14.05 45.25
N ALA A 82 -38.05 -12.86 45.20
CA ALA A 82 -38.58 -11.68 45.88
C ALA A 82 -39.98 -11.33 45.36
N LEU A 83 -40.21 -11.49 44.06
CA LEU A 83 -41.50 -11.21 43.44
C LEU A 83 -42.58 -12.22 43.85
N LEU A 84 -42.23 -13.50 43.99
CA LEU A 84 -43.15 -14.50 44.58
C LEU A 84 -43.45 -14.25 46.06
N ALA A 85 -42.45 -13.82 46.83
CA ALA A 85 -42.59 -13.52 48.26
C ALA A 85 -43.45 -12.28 48.52
N THR A 86 -43.36 -11.26 47.67
CA THR A 86 -44.14 -10.02 47.80
C THR A 86 -45.60 -10.15 47.39
N TYR A 87 -45.98 -11.20 46.65
CA TYR A 87 -47.36 -11.45 46.28
C TYR A 87 -48.20 -11.84 47.50
N ARG A 88 -49.25 -11.05 47.78
CA ARG A 88 -50.19 -11.28 48.89
C ARG A 88 -51.60 -11.57 48.38
N ALA A 89 -52.15 -12.72 48.76
CA ALA A 89 -53.47 -13.16 48.33
C ALA A 89 -54.62 -12.26 48.82
N TYR A 90 -54.46 -11.54 49.93
CA TYR A 90 -55.51 -10.69 50.53
C TYR A 90 -55.32 -9.18 50.30
N GLN A 91 -54.37 -8.76 49.44
CA GLN A 91 -54.20 -7.34 49.09
C GLN A 91 -55.34 -6.78 48.22
N ASN A 92 -55.51 -5.45 48.25
CA ASN A 92 -56.46 -4.72 47.40
C ASN A 92 -56.24 -5.02 45.91
N ILE A 93 -57.34 -5.19 45.16
CA ILE A 93 -57.30 -5.54 43.72
C ILE A 93 -56.45 -4.55 42.91
N PHE A 94 -56.54 -3.25 43.20
CA PHE A 94 -55.71 -2.23 42.54
C PHE A 94 -54.20 -2.41 42.80
N ARG A 95 -53.81 -2.74 44.04
CA ARG A 95 -52.40 -3.01 44.39
C ARG A 95 -51.90 -4.30 43.75
N LYS A 96 -52.74 -5.34 43.71
CA LYS A 96 -52.44 -6.59 43.00
C LYS A 96 -52.25 -6.38 41.50
N ALA A 97 -53.15 -5.63 40.87
CA ALA A 97 -53.04 -5.30 39.45
C ALA A 97 -51.79 -4.47 39.15
N SER A 98 -51.46 -3.49 40.00
CA SER A 98 -50.23 -2.68 39.88
C SER A 98 -48.96 -3.52 40.02
N GLN A 99 -48.90 -4.45 40.98
CA GLN A 99 -47.78 -5.40 41.12
C GLN A 99 -47.67 -6.34 39.93
N PHE A 100 -48.79 -6.86 39.42
CA PHE A 100 -48.83 -7.72 38.25
C PHE A 100 -48.39 -6.98 36.98
N ALA A 101 -48.84 -5.74 36.78
CA ALA A 101 -48.43 -4.89 35.65
C ALA A 101 -46.93 -4.54 35.73
N LEU A 102 -46.44 -4.15 36.90
CA LEU A 102 -45.01 -3.91 37.12
C LEU A 102 -44.19 -5.17 36.79
N ARG A 103 -44.66 -6.35 37.19
CA ARG A 103 -44.02 -7.62 36.82
C ARG A 103 -44.06 -7.87 35.33
N MET A 104 -45.18 -7.60 34.65
CA MET A 104 -45.27 -7.78 33.19
C MET A 104 -44.23 -6.91 32.47
N VAL A 105 -44.03 -5.67 32.91
CA VAL A 105 -43.00 -4.78 32.36
C VAL A 105 -41.59 -5.32 32.63
N VAL A 106 -41.29 -5.72 33.88
CA VAL A 106 -39.98 -6.29 34.23
C VAL A 106 -39.72 -7.57 33.44
N ALA A 107 -40.70 -8.47 33.35
CA ALA A 107 -40.59 -9.72 32.59
C ALA A 107 -40.46 -9.49 31.08
N ALA A 108 -41.08 -8.44 30.52
CA ALA A 108 -40.90 -8.06 29.13
C ALA A 108 -39.46 -7.56 28.88
N LEU A 109 -38.93 -6.70 29.76
CA LEU A 109 -37.55 -6.22 29.68
C LEU A 109 -36.56 -7.38 29.82
N MET A 110 -36.72 -8.21 30.85
CA MET A 110 -35.84 -9.36 31.08
C MET A 110 -35.97 -10.40 29.96
N GLY A 111 -37.18 -10.67 29.48
CA GLY A 111 -37.46 -11.56 28.37
C GLY A 111 -36.74 -11.14 27.09
N VAL A 112 -36.78 -9.85 26.73
CA VAL A 112 -36.03 -9.32 25.57
C VAL A 112 -34.52 -9.38 25.79
N THR A 113 -34.04 -9.06 26.99
CA THR A 113 -32.59 -9.08 27.27
C THR A 113 -32.01 -10.50 27.27
N ILE A 114 -32.78 -11.50 27.70
CA ILE A 114 -32.36 -12.92 27.75
C ILE A 114 -32.55 -13.58 26.38
N SER A 115 -33.61 -13.24 25.65
CA SER A 115 -33.89 -13.81 24.34
C SER A 115 -32.83 -13.44 23.31
N HIS A 116 -32.26 -12.25 23.41
CA HIS A 116 -31.30 -11.75 22.45
C HIS A 116 -30.03 -12.62 22.30
N PRO A 117 -29.21 -12.85 23.35
CA PRO A 117 -28.06 -13.75 23.25
C PRO A 117 -28.46 -15.18 22.90
N LEU A 118 -29.64 -15.65 23.34
CA LEU A 118 -30.10 -16.99 22.99
C LEU A 118 -30.50 -17.11 21.52
N THR A 119 -31.04 -16.04 20.92
CA THR A 119 -31.36 -16.02 19.49
C THR A 119 -30.09 -16.02 18.64
N LEU A 120 -29.05 -15.28 19.08
CA LEU A 120 -27.73 -15.34 18.47
C LEU A 120 -27.14 -16.76 18.55
N LEU A 121 -27.31 -17.45 19.68
CA LEU A 121 -26.90 -18.84 19.84
C LEU A 121 -27.68 -19.79 18.92
N LEU A 122 -28.99 -19.60 18.78
CA LEU A 122 -29.86 -20.42 17.92
C LEU A 122 -29.52 -20.28 16.43
N PHE A 123 -29.23 -19.07 15.97
CA PHE A 123 -28.92 -18.76 14.58
C PHE A 123 -27.41 -18.62 14.30
N LYS A 124 -26.55 -19.15 15.18
CA LYS A 124 -25.11 -18.97 15.10
C LYS A 124 -24.54 -19.28 13.72
N ASP A 125 -24.92 -20.41 13.13
CA ASP A 125 -24.38 -20.84 11.84
C ASP A 125 -24.86 -19.93 10.70
N THR A 126 -26.10 -19.47 10.74
CA THR A 126 -26.65 -18.52 9.76
C THR A 126 -25.97 -17.16 9.89
N ILE A 127 -25.76 -16.66 11.12
CA ILE A 127 -25.07 -15.41 11.40
C ILE A 127 -23.62 -15.48 10.90
N VAL A 128 -22.90 -16.57 11.21
CA VAL A 128 -21.54 -16.78 10.71
C VAL A 128 -21.52 -16.77 9.19
N SER A 129 -22.48 -17.42 8.52
CA SER A 129 -22.57 -17.38 7.06
C SER A 129 -22.79 -15.97 6.49
N VAL A 130 -23.58 -15.12 7.14
CA VAL A 130 -23.76 -13.72 6.73
C VAL A 130 -22.46 -12.93 6.91
N ILE A 131 -21.79 -13.09 8.06
CA ILE A 131 -20.50 -12.45 8.34
C ILE A 131 -19.42 -12.88 7.34
N GLU A 132 -19.38 -14.17 6.96
CA GLU A 132 -18.47 -14.65 5.91
C GLU A 132 -18.80 -14.04 4.55
N LYS A 133 -20.08 -13.89 4.21
CA LYS A 133 -20.50 -13.25 2.96
C LYS A 133 -20.10 -11.77 2.91
N ASP A 134 -20.25 -11.04 4.01
CA ASP A 134 -19.81 -9.64 4.11
C ASP A 134 -18.28 -9.54 4.04
N ARG A 135 -17.58 -10.49 4.66
CA ARG A 135 -16.12 -10.60 4.56
C ARG A 135 -15.68 -10.89 3.12
N GLU A 136 -16.37 -11.78 2.40
CA GLU A 136 -16.10 -12.05 0.99
C GLU A 136 -16.32 -10.82 0.11
N ALA A 137 -17.38 -10.04 0.36
CA ALA A 137 -17.64 -8.78 -0.33
C ALA A 137 -16.53 -7.75 -0.08
N GLU A 138 -16.04 -7.65 1.15
CA GLU A 138 -14.92 -6.76 1.51
C GLU A 138 -13.60 -7.21 0.87
N ILE A 139 -13.34 -8.52 0.81
CA ILE A 139 -12.18 -9.09 0.10
C ILE A 139 -12.28 -8.80 -1.41
N GLU A 140 -13.47 -8.92 -2.01
CA GLU A 140 -13.68 -8.60 -3.42
C GLU A 140 -13.42 -7.12 -3.69
N GLN A 141 -13.84 -6.22 -2.80
CA GLN A 141 -13.55 -4.80 -2.89
C GLN A 141 -12.05 -4.52 -2.77
N ALA A 142 -11.36 -5.14 -1.80
CA ALA A 142 -9.91 -5.01 -1.65
C ALA A 142 -9.15 -5.51 -2.90
N ARG A 143 -9.62 -6.59 -3.54
CA ARG A 143 -9.09 -7.06 -4.82
C ARG A 143 -9.32 -6.07 -5.95
N LYS A 144 -10.52 -5.48 -6.05
CA LYS A 144 -10.82 -4.44 -7.05
C LYS A 144 -9.89 -3.24 -6.90
N ASP A 145 -9.67 -2.78 -5.67
CA ASP A 145 -8.76 -1.68 -5.37
C ASP A 145 -7.31 -2.04 -5.72
N GLY A 146 -6.87 -3.25 -5.38
CA GLY A 146 -5.54 -3.76 -5.72
C GLY A 146 -5.31 -3.85 -7.24
N VAL A 147 -6.27 -4.40 -7.99
CA VAL A 147 -6.23 -4.46 -9.46
C VAL A 147 -6.22 -3.06 -10.07
N ALA A 148 -7.02 -2.12 -9.55
CA ALA A 148 -7.03 -0.75 -10.04
C ALA A 148 -5.66 -0.06 -9.85
N GLN A 149 -5.04 -0.21 -8.68
CA GLN A 149 -3.70 0.35 -8.40
C GLN A 149 -2.62 -0.28 -9.28
N LYS A 150 -2.61 -1.62 -9.41
CA LYS A 150 -1.68 -2.34 -10.30
C LYS A 150 -1.85 -1.91 -11.74
N GLY A 151 -3.09 -1.76 -12.22
CA GLY A 151 -3.38 -1.33 -13.59
C GLY A 151 -2.80 0.05 -13.94
N VAL A 152 -2.74 0.98 -12.98
CA VAL A 152 -2.10 2.30 -13.16
C VAL A 152 -0.58 2.15 -13.34
N VAL A 153 0.07 1.29 -12.56
CA VAL A 153 1.52 1.05 -12.66
C VAL A 153 1.87 0.26 -13.92
N GLU A 154 1.09 -0.77 -14.26
CA GLU A 154 1.23 -1.54 -15.50
C GLU A 154 1.09 -0.67 -16.76
N ALA A 155 0.20 0.33 -16.74
CA ALA A 155 0.10 1.29 -17.83
C ALA A 155 1.40 2.10 -18.00
N ARG A 156 2.03 2.52 -16.90
CA ARG A 156 3.34 3.21 -16.92
C ARG A 156 4.46 2.29 -17.41
N VAL A 157 4.44 1.02 -17.02
CA VAL A 157 5.38 0.01 -17.53
C VAL A 157 5.26 -0.10 -19.04
N LYS A 158 4.04 -0.26 -19.58
CA LYS A 158 3.81 -0.33 -21.03
C LYS A 158 4.30 0.91 -21.77
N THR A 159 4.08 2.11 -21.24
CA THR A 159 4.58 3.33 -21.88
C THR A 159 6.10 3.40 -21.87
N LEU A 160 6.73 2.97 -20.77
CA LEU A 160 8.19 2.97 -20.64
C LEU A 160 8.83 1.89 -21.53
N GLU A 161 8.22 0.71 -21.63
CA GLU A 161 8.64 -0.35 -22.55
C GLU A 161 8.59 0.10 -24.02
N ALA A 162 7.52 0.81 -24.41
CA ALA A 162 7.40 1.37 -25.74
C ALA A 162 8.49 2.43 -26.03
N GLU A 163 8.85 3.24 -25.03
CA GLU A 163 9.92 4.23 -25.17
C GLU A 163 11.31 3.57 -25.25
N ILE A 164 11.57 2.55 -24.43
CA ILE A 164 12.79 1.73 -24.50
C ILE A 164 12.90 1.05 -25.88
N ALA A 165 11.79 0.54 -26.42
CA ALA A 165 11.78 -0.07 -27.75
C ALA A 165 12.19 0.93 -28.83
N LYS A 166 11.62 2.15 -28.82
CA LYS A 166 12.04 3.22 -29.74
C LYS A 166 13.51 3.57 -29.59
N GLN A 167 14.02 3.67 -28.37
CA GLN A 167 15.44 3.95 -28.14
C GLN A 167 16.33 2.81 -28.65
N ARG A 168 15.94 1.55 -28.45
CA ARG A 168 16.64 0.38 -29.01
C ARG A 168 16.64 0.38 -30.53
N ASP A 169 15.54 0.76 -31.17
CA ASP A 169 15.47 0.91 -32.62
C ASP A 169 16.41 2.01 -33.11
N SER A 170 16.46 3.16 -32.42
CA SER A 170 17.39 4.24 -32.73
C SER A 170 18.86 3.83 -32.53
N TRP A 171 19.14 3.04 -31.50
CA TRP A 171 20.46 2.46 -31.25
C TRP A 171 20.85 1.49 -32.37
N ASN A 172 19.96 0.58 -32.76
CA ASN A 172 20.19 -0.37 -33.86
C ASN A 172 20.40 0.37 -35.21
N ALA A 173 19.62 1.42 -35.46
CA ALA A 173 19.76 2.25 -36.65
C ALA A 173 21.13 2.93 -36.73
N SER A 174 21.77 3.26 -35.60
CA SER A 174 23.14 3.82 -35.57
C SER A 174 24.20 2.84 -36.10
N PHE A 175 23.93 1.53 -36.13
CA PHE A 175 24.82 0.52 -36.71
C PHE A 175 24.56 0.28 -38.19
N SER A 176 23.36 0.62 -38.68
CA SER A 176 23.05 0.53 -40.11
C SER A 176 23.67 1.72 -40.85
N ALA A 177 24.78 1.45 -41.54
CA ALA A 177 25.47 2.46 -42.30
C ALA A 177 24.70 2.77 -43.59
N LYS A 178 23.96 3.88 -43.61
CA LYS A 178 23.28 4.38 -44.82
C LYS A 178 24.29 5.08 -45.74
N PHE A 179 25.25 4.32 -46.27
CA PHE A 179 26.19 4.75 -47.31
C PHE A 179 25.82 4.09 -48.64
N LEU A 180 24.66 4.44 -49.20
CA LEU A 180 24.33 4.11 -50.59
C LEU A 180 23.50 5.25 -51.18
N ASP A 181 24.07 5.95 -52.16
CA ASP A 181 23.32 6.50 -53.28
C ASP A 181 23.10 5.38 -54.32
N GLU A 182 22.04 5.49 -55.12
CA GLU A 182 21.57 4.43 -56.05
C GLU A 182 22.55 4.06 -57.18
N ASN A 183 23.75 4.65 -57.28
CA ASN A 183 24.64 4.42 -58.44
C ASN A 183 26.14 4.44 -58.12
N GLY A 184 26.61 3.58 -57.21
CA GLY A 184 28.03 3.43 -56.91
C GLY A 184 28.93 3.10 -58.12
N LYS A 185 29.47 4.13 -58.79
CA LYS A 185 30.53 3.99 -59.81
C LYS A 185 31.63 5.05 -59.64
N PRO A 186 32.92 4.68 -59.72
CA PRO A 186 34.00 5.63 -59.92
C PRO A 186 33.94 6.18 -61.35
N VAL A 187 34.02 7.50 -61.50
CA VAL A 187 34.11 8.16 -62.80
C VAL A 187 35.51 7.93 -63.38
N GLU A 188 35.63 7.12 -64.42
CA GLU A 188 36.82 7.03 -65.27
C GLU A 188 36.87 8.25 -66.21
N LYS A 189 37.99 9.00 -66.17
CA LYS A 189 38.22 10.14 -67.06
C LYS A 189 38.80 9.66 -68.41
N PRO A 190 38.26 10.09 -69.56
CA PRO A 190 38.85 9.81 -70.87
C PRO A 190 40.09 10.70 -71.18
N LEU A 191 40.99 10.16 -72.00
CA LEU A 191 42.30 10.69 -72.43
C LEU A 191 42.21 12.09 -73.10
N THR A 192 43.19 12.97 -72.84
CA THR A 192 43.14 14.43 -73.11
C THR A 192 43.88 14.84 -74.40
N GLU A 193 43.42 15.92 -75.04
CA GLU A 193 43.95 16.59 -76.27
C GLU A 193 45.46 16.92 -76.28
N ASP A 194 46.15 16.80 -75.15
CA ASP A 194 47.57 17.14 -74.99
C ASP A 194 48.50 16.16 -75.74
N GLU A 195 48.10 14.90 -75.91
CA GLU A 195 48.87 13.91 -76.66
C GLU A 195 48.98 14.23 -78.16
N LYS A 196 47.97 14.92 -78.72
CA LYS A 196 47.97 15.32 -80.14
C LYS A 196 48.92 16.49 -80.41
N LYS A 197 49.04 17.44 -79.48
CA LYS A 197 49.97 18.58 -79.60
C LYS A 197 51.43 18.13 -79.48
N ALA A 198 51.72 17.20 -78.56
CA ALA A 198 53.06 16.65 -78.37
C ALA A 198 53.59 15.90 -79.61
N LYS A 199 52.71 15.21 -80.35
CA LYS A 199 53.08 14.51 -81.58
C LYS A 199 53.40 15.47 -82.73
N ALA A 200 52.62 16.55 -82.87
CA ALA A 200 52.84 17.56 -83.91
C ALA A 200 54.15 18.35 -83.71
N GLU A 201 54.52 18.67 -82.47
CA GLU A 201 55.81 19.32 -82.15
C GLU A 201 57.01 18.38 -82.38
N ARG A 202 56.85 17.07 -82.14
CA ARG A 202 57.88 16.04 -82.40
C ARG A 202 58.18 15.94 -83.90
N GLU A 203 57.16 15.89 -84.74
CA GLU A 203 57.31 15.79 -86.20
C GLU A 203 57.95 17.05 -86.80
N ALA A 204 57.63 18.25 -86.28
CA ALA A 204 58.23 19.51 -86.72
C ALA A 204 59.75 19.59 -86.45
N LYS A 205 60.20 19.19 -85.25
CA LYS A 205 61.63 19.21 -84.89
C LYS A 205 62.46 18.19 -85.67
N ILE A 206 61.88 17.03 -85.99
CA ILE A 206 62.53 16.01 -86.84
C ILE A 206 62.65 16.50 -88.29
N ALA A 207 61.64 17.21 -88.80
CA ALA A 207 61.68 17.80 -90.14
C ALA A 207 62.76 18.89 -90.27
N GLU A 208 62.94 19.74 -89.25
CA GLU A 208 63.96 20.79 -89.22
C GLU A 208 65.39 20.21 -89.22
N ALA A 209 65.64 19.17 -88.41
CA ALA A 209 66.97 18.55 -88.31
C ALA A 209 67.38 17.75 -89.57
N THR A 210 66.42 17.19 -90.31
CA THR A 210 66.70 16.34 -91.48
C THR A 210 66.56 17.02 -92.83
N GLY A 211 65.86 18.15 -92.89
CA GLY A 211 65.64 18.94 -94.10
C GLY A 211 66.90 19.23 -94.93
N PRO A 212 68.00 19.78 -94.36
CA PRO A 212 69.19 20.12 -95.15
C PRO A 212 69.94 18.88 -95.67
N GLY A 213 69.90 17.75 -94.96
CA GLY A 213 70.47 16.49 -95.43
C GLY A 213 69.68 15.87 -96.58
N LYS A 214 68.34 15.88 -96.49
CA LYS A 214 67.44 15.36 -97.53
C LYS A 214 67.59 16.13 -98.86
N LEU A 215 67.72 17.47 -98.80
CA LEU A 215 67.97 18.29 -99.99
C LEU A 215 69.30 17.99 -100.69
N ARG A 216 70.37 17.75 -99.92
CA ARG A 216 71.67 17.34 -100.49
C ARG A 216 71.61 15.95 -101.12
N LEU A 217 70.84 15.03 -100.52
CA LEU A 217 70.64 13.68 -101.04
C LEU A 217 69.92 13.70 -102.39
N GLU A 218 68.87 14.51 -102.51
CA GLU A 218 68.14 14.69 -103.77
C GLU A 218 69.01 15.28 -104.89
N ALA A 219 69.90 16.24 -104.57
CA ALA A 219 70.83 16.81 -105.53
C ALA A 219 71.85 15.77 -106.02
N LEU A 220 72.41 14.99 -105.09
CA LEU A 220 73.37 13.92 -105.38
C LEU A 220 72.73 12.80 -106.23
N ASP A 221 71.48 12.41 -105.92
CA ASP A 221 70.74 11.40 -106.68
C ASP A 221 70.46 11.85 -108.13
N LYS A 222 70.18 13.15 -108.35
CA LYS A 222 70.03 13.71 -109.70
C LYS A 222 71.33 13.68 -110.50
N GLU A 223 72.46 14.00 -109.87
CA GLU A 223 73.78 13.94 -110.50
C GLU A 223 74.17 12.49 -110.86
N MET A 224 73.95 11.55 -109.93
CA MET A 224 74.15 10.12 -110.18
C MET A 224 73.29 9.61 -111.35
N ALA A 225 72.02 10.02 -111.42
CA ALA A 225 71.12 9.62 -112.50
C ALA A 225 71.62 10.12 -113.87
N ARG A 226 72.11 11.37 -113.95
CA ARG A 226 72.68 11.95 -115.18
C ARG A 226 73.93 11.20 -115.65
N LEU A 227 74.89 11.00 -114.75
CA LEU A 227 76.15 10.31 -115.07
C LEU A 227 75.95 8.83 -115.40
N SER A 228 74.96 8.18 -114.77
CA SER A 228 74.55 6.83 -115.12
C SER A 228 74.02 6.76 -116.55
N ALA A 229 73.19 7.73 -116.97
CA ALA A 229 72.71 7.80 -118.36
C ALA A 229 73.87 8.02 -119.37
N ASP A 230 74.81 8.91 -119.07
CA ASP A 230 75.98 9.16 -119.91
C ASP A 230 76.89 7.91 -120.00
N TYR A 231 77.09 7.20 -118.89
CA TYR A 231 77.83 5.94 -118.84
C TYR A 231 77.16 4.86 -119.71
N GLN A 232 75.85 4.69 -119.60
CA GLN A 232 75.09 3.72 -120.40
C GLN A 232 75.20 4.01 -121.90
N LYS A 233 75.16 5.29 -122.30
CA LYS A 233 75.32 5.70 -123.70
C LYS A 233 76.71 5.35 -124.23
N ILE A 234 77.77 5.70 -123.49
CA ILE A 234 79.15 5.41 -123.90
C ILE A 234 79.42 3.90 -123.91
N ALA A 235 78.87 3.15 -122.95
CA ALA A 235 78.97 1.69 -122.93
C ALA A 235 78.30 1.05 -124.16
N ALA A 236 77.13 1.55 -124.57
CA ALA A 236 76.45 1.08 -125.77
C ALA A 236 77.24 1.39 -127.05
N GLU A 237 77.78 2.61 -127.19
CA GLU A 237 78.65 2.98 -128.31
C GLU A 237 79.95 2.17 -128.34
N LEU A 238 80.56 1.94 -127.18
CA LEU A 238 81.75 1.11 -127.03
C LEU A 238 81.48 -0.30 -127.56
N ASN A 239 80.39 -0.93 -127.13
CA ASN A 239 80.02 -2.27 -127.57
C ASN A 239 79.79 -2.31 -129.09
N HIS A 240 79.11 -1.30 -129.65
CA HIS A 240 78.90 -1.21 -131.10
C HIS A 240 80.23 -1.17 -131.87
N TRP A 241 81.14 -0.27 -131.49
CA TRP A 241 82.44 -0.14 -132.15
C TRP A 241 83.38 -1.31 -131.87
N GLN A 242 83.27 -1.98 -130.73
CA GLN A 242 83.99 -3.23 -130.46
C GLN A 242 83.55 -4.32 -131.43
N THR A 243 82.24 -4.44 -131.65
CA THR A 243 81.69 -5.42 -132.60
C THR A 243 82.14 -5.10 -134.03
N GLU A 244 82.13 -3.83 -134.45
CA GLU A 244 82.60 -3.44 -135.79
C GLU A 244 84.12 -3.62 -135.96
N PHE A 245 84.92 -3.36 -134.91
CA PHE A 245 86.36 -3.64 -134.92
C PHE A 245 86.63 -5.14 -135.07
N GLU A 246 85.95 -5.99 -134.31
CA GLU A 246 86.07 -7.45 -134.40
C GLU A 246 85.68 -7.98 -135.79
N ARG A 247 84.62 -7.42 -136.39
CA ARG A 247 84.20 -7.76 -137.76
C ARG A 247 85.23 -7.38 -138.83
N GLU A 248 85.86 -6.20 -138.70
CA GLU A 248 86.91 -5.75 -139.62
C GLU A 248 88.20 -6.57 -139.46
N VAL A 249 88.63 -6.87 -138.22
CA VAL A 249 89.82 -7.71 -137.96
C VAL A 249 89.63 -9.13 -138.52
N ASN A 250 88.40 -9.65 -138.48
CA ASN A 250 88.05 -10.95 -139.02
C ASN A 250 87.84 -10.96 -140.56
N GLY A 251 88.11 -9.84 -141.26
CA GLY A 251 88.12 -9.76 -142.73
C GLY A 251 86.76 -9.77 -143.43
N GLN A 252 85.65 -9.63 -142.70
CA GLN A 252 84.28 -9.80 -143.24
C GLN A 252 83.78 -8.64 -144.12
N ARG A 253 84.45 -7.48 -144.11
CA ARG A 253 84.06 -6.30 -144.91
C ARG A 253 85.13 -5.79 -145.86
N SER A 254 86.40 -5.79 -145.45
CA SER A 254 87.53 -5.25 -146.23
C SER A 254 88.35 -6.33 -146.93
N GLY A 255 88.02 -7.61 -146.75
CA GLY A 255 88.65 -8.74 -147.45
C GLY A 255 90.09 -9.07 -147.02
N ILE A 256 90.63 -8.32 -146.05
CA ILE A 256 91.97 -8.54 -145.48
C ILE A 256 91.79 -9.02 -144.04
N ILE A 257 92.34 -10.20 -143.74
CA ILE A 257 92.34 -10.74 -142.38
C ILE A 257 93.55 -10.17 -141.64
N GLY A 258 93.32 -9.55 -140.49
CA GLY A 258 94.35 -8.88 -139.68
C GLY A 258 94.18 -7.36 -139.59
N LEU A 259 95.11 -6.70 -138.92
CA LEU A 259 95.07 -5.25 -138.65
C LEU A 259 95.35 -4.44 -139.93
N GLY A 260 94.34 -4.32 -140.79
CA GLY A 260 94.34 -3.38 -141.90
C GLY A 260 94.24 -1.92 -141.41
N PRO A 261 94.48 -0.93 -142.29
CA PRO A 261 94.48 0.49 -141.93
C PRO A 261 93.19 0.95 -141.23
N ARG A 262 92.04 0.41 -141.66
CA ARG A 262 90.72 0.73 -141.10
C ARG A 262 90.45 0.11 -139.73
N ALA A 263 90.94 -1.10 -139.46
CA ALA A 263 90.83 -1.69 -138.13
C ALA A 263 91.64 -0.86 -137.13
N LYS A 264 92.85 -0.44 -137.52
CA LYS A 264 93.71 0.40 -136.69
C LYS A 264 93.08 1.77 -136.39
N SER A 265 92.43 2.40 -137.39
CA SER A 265 91.70 3.65 -137.16
C SER A 265 90.49 3.48 -136.25
N ILE A 266 89.73 2.36 -136.33
CA ILE A 266 88.63 2.11 -135.39
C ILE A 266 89.17 1.90 -133.96
N GLN A 267 90.28 1.19 -133.80
CA GLN A 267 90.90 0.99 -132.49
C GLN A 267 91.36 2.31 -131.88
N GLU A 268 92.13 3.10 -132.62
CA GLU A 268 92.71 4.36 -132.14
C GLU A 268 91.64 5.45 -132.02
N ASP A 269 90.81 5.70 -133.05
CA ASP A 269 89.86 6.82 -133.06
C ASP A 269 88.54 6.55 -132.33
N GLN A 270 88.08 5.29 -132.22
CA GLN A 270 86.75 4.98 -131.69
C GLN A 270 86.77 4.22 -130.36
N LEU A 271 87.71 3.30 -130.16
CA LEU A 271 87.73 2.43 -128.96
C LEU A 271 88.52 3.01 -127.79
N THR A 272 89.72 3.56 -128.03
CA THR A 272 90.62 3.98 -126.93
C THR A 272 89.97 5.03 -126.02
N TRP A 273 89.43 6.11 -126.58
CA TRP A 273 88.85 7.19 -125.79
C TRP A 273 87.55 6.76 -125.10
N ARG A 274 86.71 5.91 -125.73
CA ARG A 274 85.48 5.42 -125.11
C ARG A 274 85.75 4.46 -123.95
N ARG A 275 86.82 3.65 -124.02
CA ARG A 275 87.26 2.83 -122.88
C ARG A 275 87.72 3.69 -121.71
N ALA A 276 88.52 4.72 -122.00
CA ALA A 276 88.99 5.65 -120.98
C ALA A 276 87.82 6.43 -120.34
N GLU A 277 86.86 6.89 -121.16
CA GLU A 277 85.71 7.66 -120.68
C GLU A 277 84.70 6.80 -119.91
N SER A 278 84.46 5.55 -120.33
CA SER A 278 83.66 4.57 -119.57
C SER A 278 84.25 4.28 -118.19
N ALA A 279 85.57 4.06 -118.12
CA ALA A 279 86.27 3.86 -116.84
C ALA A 279 86.20 5.10 -115.93
N ARG A 280 86.33 6.31 -116.51
CA ARG A 280 86.19 7.57 -115.79
C ARG A 280 84.79 7.74 -115.18
N LEU A 281 83.74 7.51 -115.97
CA LEU A 281 82.35 7.63 -115.53
C LEU A 281 81.98 6.58 -114.47
N SER A 282 82.49 5.35 -114.61
CA SER A 282 82.30 4.29 -113.62
C SER A 282 82.96 4.64 -112.27
N GLY A 283 84.20 5.16 -112.29
CA GLY A 283 84.88 5.61 -111.07
C GLY A 283 84.16 6.78 -110.39
N LEU A 284 83.62 7.72 -111.17
CA LEU A 284 82.87 8.86 -110.64
C LEU A 284 81.53 8.43 -110.00
N LEU A 285 80.82 7.48 -110.60
CA LEU A 285 79.61 6.88 -110.02
C LEU A 285 79.88 6.14 -108.70
N ASP A 286 81.00 5.43 -108.56
CA ASP A 286 81.37 4.77 -107.30
C ASP A 286 81.62 5.79 -106.17
N THR A 287 82.30 6.90 -106.48
CA THR A 287 82.52 7.98 -105.49
C THR A 287 81.22 8.63 -105.03
N LEU A 288 80.29 8.91 -105.95
CA LEU A 288 78.98 9.47 -105.61
C LEU A 288 78.14 8.48 -104.79
N THR A 289 78.21 7.19 -105.10
CA THR A 289 77.51 6.14 -104.35
C THR A 289 77.98 6.06 -102.89
N LYS A 290 79.29 6.17 -102.65
CA LYS A 290 79.84 6.22 -101.29
C LYS A 290 79.38 7.46 -100.52
N ASN A 291 79.40 8.63 -101.18
CA ASN A 291 78.91 9.88 -100.58
C ASN A 291 77.42 9.81 -100.21
N ARG A 292 76.61 9.13 -101.03
CA ARG A 292 75.18 8.90 -100.77
C ARG A 292 74.96 8.11 -99.47
N VAL A 293 75.73 7.03 -99.27
CA VAL A 293 75.61 6.18 -98.07
C VAL A 293 75.96 6.94 -96.80
N VAL A 294 77.02 7.75 -96.83
CA VAL A 294 77.43 8.59 -95.69
C VAL A 294 76.34 9.61 -95.36
N LEU A 295 75.80 10.31 -96.36
CA LEU A 295 74.78 11.33 -96.15
C LEU A 295 73.47 10.74 -95.59
N VAL A 296 73.07 9.53 -96.02
CA VAL A 296 71.91 8.83 -95.44
C VAL A 296 72.15 8.45 -93.98
N ALA A 297 73.37 8.03 -93.63
CA ALA A 297 73.73 7.71 -92.24
C ALA A 297 73.71 8.95 -91.34
N GLU A 298 74.18 10.11 -91.83
CA GLU A 298 74.12 11.39 -91.11
C GLU A 298 72.68 11.85 -90.84
N ILE A 299 71.79 11.74 -91.82
CA ILE A 299 70.36 12.06 -91.66
C ILE A 299 69.75 11.20 -90.55
N LYS A 300 70.02 9.89 -90.57
CA LYS A 300 69.49 8.96 -89.57
C LYS A 300 70.02 9.24 -88.17
N ALA A 301 71.31 9.54 -88.03
CA ALA A 301 71.91 9.92 -86.74
C ALA A 301 71.30 11.22 -86.18
N ALA A 302 70.95 12.18 -87.05
CA ALA A 302 70.26 13.40 -86.65
C ALA A 302 68.81 13.13 -86.18
N GLU A 303 68.08 12.23 -86.85
CA GLU A 303 66.73 11.79 -86.41
C GLU A 303 66.78 11.13 -85.02
N ASP A 304 67.72 10.20 -84.83
CA ASP A 304 67.86 9.45 -83.58
C ASP A 304 68.26 10.38 -82.41
N GLY A 305 69.12 11.36 -82.66
CA GLY A 305 69.53 12.36 -81.66
C GLY A 305 68.38 13.25 -81.17
N VAL A 306 67.52 13.72 -82.08
CA VAL A 306 66.33 14.53 -81.72
C VAL A 306 65.32 13.69 -80.95
N ASN A 307 65.10 12.44 -81.36
CA ASN A 307 64.19 11.53 -80.67
C ASN A 307 64.64 11.26 -79.23
N ALA A 308 65.93 10.95 -79.01
CA ALA A 308 66.46 10.70 -77.67
C ALA A 308 66.32 11.91 -76.72
N ALA A 309 66.53 13.13 -77.22
CA ALA A 309 66.40 14.35 -76.42
C ALA A 309 64.95 14.63 -76.00
N LEU A 310 63.97 14.38 -76.90
CA LEU A 310 62.55 14.56 -76.61
C LEU A 310 62.02 13.50 -75.64
N ASP A 311 62.44 12.24 -75.80
CA ASP A 311 62.03 11.16 -74.90
C ASP A 311 62.57 11.37 -73.47
N ALA A 312 63.77 11.96 -73.32
CA ALA A 312 64.33 12.34 -72.02
C ALA A 312 63.53 13.46 -71.32
N GLN A 313 63.11 14.50 -72.06
CA GLN A 313 62.27 15.58 -71.51
C GLN A 313 60.87 15.07 -71.10
N ALA A 314 60.28 14.17 -71.91
CA ALA A 314 58.99 13.56 -71.59
C ALA A 314 59.06 12.71 -70.32
N ALA A 315 60.15 11.97 -70.11
CA ALA A 315 60.35 11.16 -68.91
C ALA A 315 60.45 12.01 -67.62
N GLU A 316 61.11 13.17 -67.68
CA GLU A 316 61.24 14.07 -66.53
C GLU A 316 59.89 14.71 -66.14
N LEU A 317 59.11 15.15 -67.14
CA LEU A 317 57.76 15.70 -66.92
C LEU A 317 56.79 14.64 -66.38
N ALA A 318 56.86 13.41 -66.91
CA ALA A 318 56.08 12.28 -66.40
C ALA A 318 56.42 11.94 -64.95
N ALA A 319 57.70 12.00 -64.56
CA ALA A 319 58.13 11.78 -63.18
C ALA A 319 57.60 12.86 -62.22
N LYS A 320 57.61 14.13 -62.62
CA LYS A 320 57.05 15.25 -61.83
C LYS A 320 55.52 15.12 -61.68
N ALA A 321 54.81 14.81 -62.76
CA ALA A 321 53.36 14.60 -62.72
C ALA A 321 52.97 13.42 -61.83
N LYS A 322 53.73 12.32 -61.87
CA LYS A 322 53.53 11.16 -61.01
C LYS A 322 53.74 11.49 -59.53
N ALA A 323 54.79 12.25 -59.20
CA ALA A 323 55.04 12.68 -57.82
C ALA A 323 53.93 13.60 -57.26
N GLU A 324 53.36 14.48 -58.09
CA GLU A 324 52.19 15.27 -57.69
C GLU A 324 50.93 14.43 -57.51
N GLN A 325 50.68 13.46 -58.39
CA GLN A 325 49.57 12.51 -58.26
C GLN A 325 49.68 11.69 -56.97
N ASP A 326 50.85 11.13 -56.67
CA ASP A 326 51.10 10.37 -55.44
C ASP A 326 50.85 11.22 -54.18
N ARG A 327 51.24 12.50 -54.21
CA ARG A 327 50.97 13.46 -53.12
C ARG A 327 49.49 13.76 -52.96
N ILE A 328 48.76 13.96 -54.06
CA ILE A 328 47.31 14.21 -54.06
C ILE A 328 46.58 12.97 -53.55
N GLU A 329 46.98 11.76 -53.95
CA GLU A 329 46.41 10.51 -53.45
C GLU A 329 46.63 10.34 -51.95
N LEU A 330 47.85 10.63 -51.46
CA LEU A 330 48.15 10.61 -50.03
C LEU A 330 47.28 11.59 -49.24
N LEU A 331 47.18 12.84 -49.70
CA LEU A 331 46.32 13.85 -49.08
C LEU A 331 44.85 13.43 -49.11
N ARG A 332 44.38 12.86 -50.23
CA ARG A 332 43.01 12.36 -50.35
C ARG A 332 42.73 11.23 -49.36
N ARG A 333 43.66 10.28 -49.20
CA ARG A 333 43.57 9.21 -48.20
C ARG A 333 43.54 9.78 -46.78
N GLN A 334 44.40 10.76 -46.47
CA GLN A 334 44.41 11.41 -45.14
C GLN A 334 43.10 12.14 -44.85
N VAL A 335 42.56 12.90 -45.79
CA VAL A 335 41.28 13.60 -45.62
C VAL A 335 40.13 12.61 -45.47
N GLN A 336 40.10 11.55 -46.28
CA GLN A 336 39.10 10.48 -46.14
C GLN A 336 39.20 9.78 -44.79
N GLN A 337 40.41 9.52 -44.30
CA GLN A 337 40.64 8.90 -43.00
C GLN A 337 40.20 9.83 -41.86
N GLN A 338 40.55 11.13 -41.91
CA GLN A 338 40.08 12.09 -40.91
C GLN A 338 38.55 12.24 -40.90
N GLN A 339 37.91 12.27 -42.06
CA GLN A 339 36.45 12.31 -42.16
C GLN A 339 35.82 11.02 -41.61
N ALA A 340 36.40 9.86 -41.90
CA ALA A 340 35.95 8.59 -41.35
C ALA A 340 36.10 8.54 -39.81
N ASP A 341 37.25 8.97 -39.28
CA ASP A 341 37.51 9.00 -37.84
C ASP A 341 36.56 9.96 -37.10
N GLN A 342 36.30 11.16 -37.67
CA GLN A 342 35.31 12.10 -37.12
C GLN A 342 33.89 11.52 -37.15
N PHE A 343 33.50 10.88 -38.26
CA PHE A 343 32.19 10.23 -38.37
C PHE A 343 32.02 9.08 -37.37
N VAL A 344 33.02 8.22 -37.23
CA VAL A 344 33.03 7.12 -36.25
C VAL A 344 32.99 7.67 -34.83
N GLY A 345 33.75 8.73 -34.54
CA GLY A 345 33.71 9.41 -33.24
C GLY A 345 32.33 9.96 -32.89
N GLN A 346 31.67 10.67 -33.82
CA GLN A 346 30.32 11.18 -33.63
C GLN A 346 29.29 10.05 -33.44
N GLN A 347 29.36 9.00 -34.26
CA GLN A 347 28.48 7.83 -34.13
C GLN A 347 28.66 7.12 -32.79
N ASN A 348 29.90 6.95 -32.32
CA ASN A 348 30.18 6.34 -31.03
C ASN A 348 29.68 7.19 -29.85
N ALA A 349 29.77 8.52 -29.94
CA ALA A 349 29.20 9.41 -28.93
C ALA A 349 27.66 9.32 -28.87
N ILE A 350 26.99 9.31 -30.04
CA ILE A 350 25.52 9.13 -30.13
C ILE A 350 25.11 7.77 -29.56
N ARG A 351 25.88 6.73 -29.84
CA ARG A 351 25.68 5.41 -29.23
C ARG A 351 25.77 5.57 -27.71
N GLU A 352 26.89 6.00 -27.19
CA GLU A 352 27.10 6.07 -25.74
C GLU A 352 25.98 6.83 -25.00
N THR A 353 25.46 7.92 -25.57
CA THR A 353 24.29 8.64 -24.99
C THR A 353 23.00 7.83 -25.06
N LEU A 354 22.69 7.19 -26.19
CA LEU A 354 21.54 6.29 -26.34
C LEU A 354 21.60 5.12 -25.36
N LYS A 355 22.79 4.52 -25.18
CA LYS A 355 23.00 3.44 -24.19
C LYS A 355 22.71 3.93 -22.78
N ALA A 356 23.24 5.08 -22.39
CA ALA A 356 23.00 5.64 -21.06
C ALA A 356 21.51 5.94 -20.82
N GLN A 357 20.78 6.41 -21.85
CA GLN A 357 19.33 6.62 -21.76
C GLN A 357 18.56 5.30 -21.62
N ILE A 358 18.90 4.28 -22.41
CA ILE A 358 18.29 2.95 -22.31
C ILE A 358 18.53 2.35 -20.92
N ASP A 359 19.78 2.42 -20.42
CA ASP A 359 20.15 1.90 -19.10
C ASP A 359 19.38 2.62 -17.98
N ALA A 360 19.24 3.95 -18.06
CA ALA A 360 18.44 4.73 -17.10
C ALA A 360 16.95 4.33 -17.13
N GLN A 361 16.36 4.14 -18.30
CA GLN A 361 14.97 3.70 -18.44
C GLN A 361 14.77 2.25 -17.95
N LEU A 362 15.75 1.36 -18.15
CA LEU A 362 15.71 0.00 -17.62
C LEU A 362 15.72 -0.03 -16.09
N VAL A 363 16.46 0.87 -15.45
CA VAL A 363 16.42 1.03 -13.98
C VAL A 363 15.05 1.51 -13.51
N GLN A 364 14.44 2.48 -14.22
CA GLN A 364 13.08 2.94 -13.92
C GLN A 364 12.05 1.80 -14.08
N LEU A 365 12.16 1.00 -15.14
CA LEU A 365 11.30 -0.15 -15.40
C LEU A 365 11.42 -1.19 -14.28
N LYS A 366 12.65 -1.47 -13.84
CA LYS A 366 12.89 -2.35 -12.69
C LYS A 366 12.20 -1.83 -11.43
N GLY A 367 12.30 -0.53 -11.16
CA GLY A 367 11.61 0.11 -10.03
C GLY A 367 10.09 -0.02 -10.08
N LEU A 368 9.47 0.17 -11.26
CA LEU A 368 8.02 -0.02 -11.44
C LEU A 368 7.61 -1.48 -11.26
N ASN A 369 8.40 -2.43 -11.75
CA ASN A 369 8.14 -3.86 -11.54
C ASN A 369 8.23 -4.23 -10.05
N GLU A 370 9.23 -3.70 -9.33
CA GLU A 370 9.31 -3.86 -7.88
C GLU A 370 8.08 -3.24 -7.17
N GLU A 371 7.60 -2.08 -7.62
CA GLU A 371 6.36 -1.47 -7.12
C GLU A 371 5.14 -2.38 -7.32
N ILE A 372 4.98 -3.00 -8.50
CA ILE A 372 3.91 -3.97 -8.76
C ILE A 372 4.00 -5.16 -7.80
N THR A 373 5.20 -5.70 -7.56
CA THR A 373 5.39 -6.81 -6.60
C THR A 373 5.05 -6.40 -5.16
N ARG A 374 5.38 -5.18 -4.76
CA ARG A 374 5.01 -4.64 -3.44
C ARG A 374 3.50 -4.46 -3.31
N LEU A 375 2.84 -3.89 -4.32
CA LEU A 375 1.39 -3.75 -4.34
C LEU A 375 0.69 -5.12 -4.29
N ALA A 376 1.25 -6.14 -4.93
CA ALA A 376 0.73 -7.51 -4.84
C ALA A 376 0.88 -8.10 -3.43
N ALA A 377 2.03 -7.90 -2.79
CA ALA A 377 2.25 -8.33 -1.41
C ALA A 377 1.34 -7.57 -0.43
N ASP A 378 1.15 -6.26 -0.62
CA ASP A 378 0.28 -5.42 0.21
C ASP A 378 -1.20 -5.81 0.05
N GLU A 379 -1.64 -6.12 -1.17
CA GLU A 379 -2.98 -6.65 -1.43
C GLU A 379 -3.20 -7.98 -0.69
N GLU A 380 -2.26 -8.93 -0.81
CA GLU A 380 -2.35 -10.23 -0.12
C GLU A 380 -2.29 -10.06 1.41
N ALA A 381 -1.46 -9.16 1.91
CA ALA A 381 -1.40 -8.81 3.33
C ALA A 381 -2.72 -8.21 3.85
N ARG A 382 -3.37 -7.35 3.06
CA ARG A 382 -4.70 -6.80 3.41
C ARG A 382 -5.77 -7.90 3.40
N ILE A 383 -5.81 -8.74 2.38
CA ILE A 383 -6.78 -9.84 2.28
C ILE A 383 -6.61 -10.83 3.43
N THR A 384 -5.36 -11.21 3.75
CA THR A 384 -5.08 -12.11 4.88
C THR A 384 -5.44 -11.48 6.22
N LYS A 385 -5.23 -10.17 6.39
CA LYS A 385 -5.70 -9.44 7.59
C LYS A 385 -7.22 -9.48 7.73
N ILE A 386 -7.97 -9.22 6.65
CA ILE A 386 -9.44 -9.29 6.64
C ILE A 386 -9.91 -10.73 6.93
N ARG A 387 -9.23 -11.73 6.37
CA ARG A 387 -9.56 -13.15 6.59
C ARG A 387 -9.34 -13.61 8.02
N ASN A 388 -8.28 -13.14 8.66
CA ASN A 388 -7.89 -13.54 10.00
C ASN A 388 -8.57 -12.73 11.11
N GLU A 389 -9.28 -11.65 10.77
CA GLU A 389 -9.98 -10.82 11.73
C GLU A 389 -11.13 -11.59 12.41
N PRO A 390 -11.04 -11.83 13.74
CA PRO A 390 -12.07 -12.56 14.47
C PRO A 390 -13.31 -11.69 14.66
N ARG A 391 -14.32 -11.87 13.80
CA ARG A 391 -15.63 -11.18 13.87
C ARG A 391 -16.61 -11.89 14.81
N ARG A 392 -16.19 -12.09 16.07
CA ARG A 392 -16.98 -12.77 17.10
C ARG A 392 -17.68 -11.83 18.07
N ASP A 393 -17.45 -10.53 17.97
CA ASP A 393 -18.07 -9.54 18.85
C ASP A 393 -19.60 -9.59 18.77
N ILE A 394 -20.28 -9.34 19.89
CA ILE A 394 -21.73 -9.22 19.97
C ILE A 394 -22.21 -8.20 18.96
N LEU A 395 -21.57 -7.04 18.85
CA LEU A 395 -22.03 -5.99 17.93
C LEU A 395 -22.08 -6.49 16.49
N THR A 396 -21.02 -7.15 16.03
CA THR A 396 -20.97 -7.72 14.67
C THR A 396 -22.03 -8.80 14.47
N GLN A 397 -22.25 -9.66 15.46
CA GLN A 397 -23.28 -10.69 15.39
C GLN A 397 -24.70 -10.10 15.40
N THR A 398 -24.93 -9.02 16.15
CA THR A 398 -26.22 -8.32 16.18
C THR A 398 -26.51 -7.58 14.89
N LEU A 399 -25.49 -7.00 14.27
CA LEU A 399 -25.61 -6.33 12.99
C LEU A 399 -25.89 -7.35 11.89
N ALA A 400 -25.16 -8.46 11.87
CA ALA A 400 -25.44 -9.56 10.93
C ALA A 400 -26.84 -10.19 11.14
N LEU A 401 -27.31 -10.29 12.40
CA LEU A 401 -28.69 -10.71 12.68
C LEU A 401 -29.71 -9.69 12.18
N HIS A 402 -29.42 -8.39 12.30
CA HIS A 402 -30.27 -7.32 11.78
C HIS A 402 -30.32 -7.34 10.25
N ASP A 403 -29.17 -7.49 9.59
CA ASP A 403 -29.07 -7.62 8.14
C ASP A 403 -29.84 -8.86 7.65
N LEU A 404 -29.80 -9.95 8.41
CA LEU A 404 -30.61 -11.13 8.14
C LEU A 404 -32.12 -10.82 8.19
N PHE A 405 -32.57 -9.94 9.10
CA PHE A 405 -33.97 -9.51 9.16
C PHE A 405 -34.35 -8.60 7.99
N GLU A 406 -33.45 -7.71 7.55
CA GLU A 406 -33.70 -6.74 6.48
C GLU A 406 -33.66 -7.33 5.07
N GLN A 407 -32.90 -8.41 4.84
CA GLN A 407 -32.70 -9.00 3.50
C GLN A 407 -33.99 -9.49 2.81
N GLY A 408 -35.17 -9.42 3.45
CA GLY A 408 -36.48 -9.49 2.80
C GLY A 408 -36.87 -10.87 2.23
N ALA A 409 -35.94 -11.82 2.18
CA ALA A 409 -36.18 -13.21 1.84
C ALA A 409 -37.04 -13.91 2.91
N ASP A 410 -37.72 -14.99 2.55
CA ASP A 410 -38.58 -15.76 3.47
C ASP A 410 -37.86 -16.16 4.77
N GLY A 411 -36.54 -16.40 4.71
CA GLY A 411 -35.69 -16.68 5.86
C GLY A 411 -35.52 -15.52 6.85
N GLY A 412 -35.45 -14.27 6.37
CA GLY A 412 -35.29 -13.09 7.23
C GLY A 412 -36.55 -12.77 8.04
N ARG A 413 -37.72 -12.88 7.39
CA ARG A 413 -39.03 -12.78 8.06
C ARG A 413 -39.21 -13.89 9.09
N PHE A 414 -38.80 -15.12 8.75
CA PHE A 414 -38.83 -16.24 9.68
C PHE A 414 -37.97 -15.98 10.92
N ALA A 415 -36.73 -15.48 10.74
CA ALA A 415 -35.83 -15.19 11.85
C ALA A 415 -36.37 -14.08 12.77
N LEU A 416 -36.99 -13.03 12.22
CA LEU A 416 -37.63 -11.97 13.01
C LEU A 416 -38.83 -12.51 13.80
N ILE A 417 -39.69 -13.31 13.16
CA ILE A 417 -40.83 -13.95 13.82
C ILE A 417 -40.31 -14.87 14.94
N ALA A 418 -39.28 -15.67 14.68
CA ALA A 418 -38.66 -16.54 15.67
C ALA A 418 -38.11 -15.74 16.86
N TYR A 419 -37.45 -14.60 16.63
CA TYR A 419 -36.98 -13.71 17.68
C TYR A 419 -38.12 -13.19 18.57
N ILE A 420 -39.22 -12.72 17.95
CA ILE A 420 -40.40 -12.24 18.69
C ILE A 420 -41.05 -13.37 19.47
N VAL A 421 -41.24 -14.54 18.83
CA VAL A 421 -41.84 -15.72 19.47
C VAL A 421 -41.01 -16.18 20.66
N LEU A 422 -39.69 -16.23 20.51
CA LEU A 422 -38.77 -16.63 21.58
C LEU A 422 -38.77 -15.61 22.72
N SER A 423 -38.81 -14.31 22.41
CA SER A 423 -38.93 -13.24 23.41
C SER A 423 -40.25 -13.33 24.19
N LEU A 424 -41.37 -13.55 23.49
CA LEU A 424 -42.68 -13.76 24.11
C LEU A 424 -42.73 -15.05 24.94
N LEU A 425 -42.07 -16.11 24.48
CA LEU A 425 -41.96 -17.37 25.22
C LEU A 425 -41.20 -17.17 26.54
N PHE A 426 -40.09 -16.42 26.53
CA PHE A 426 -39.35 -16.12 27.77
C PHE A 426 -40.14 -15.23 28.73
N MET A 427 -40.82 -14.21 28.20
CA MET A 427 -41.74 -13.40 29.01
C MET A 427 -42.85 -14.26 29.63
N LEU A 428 -43.40 -15.21 28.87
CA LEU A 428 -44.39 -16.15 29.39
C LEU A 428 -43.79 -17.02 30.49
N VAL A 429 -42.66 -17.68 30.23
CA VAL A 429 -41.99 -18.56 31.21
C VAL A 429 -41.67 -17.84 32.52
N ASP A 430 -41.20 -16.59 32.44
CA ASP A 430 -40.90 -15.76 33.62
C ASP A 430 -42.16 -15.29 34.38
N THR A 431 -43.29 -15.17 33.69
CA THR A 431 -44.57 -14.79 34.30
C THR A 431 -45.39 -16.00 34.79
N ILE A 432 -45.08 -17.24 34.38
CA ILE A 432 -45.78 -18.47 34.80
C ILE A 432 -45.98 -18.52 36.33
N PRO A 433 -44.95 -18.35 37.19
CA PRO A 433 -45.12 -18.49 38.63
C PRO A 433 -46.16 -17.51 39.19
N LEU A 434 -46.12 -16.25 38.73
CA LEU A 434 -47.04 -15.22 39.19
C LEU A 434 -48.44 -15.39 38.58
N VAL A 435 -48.55 -15.72 37.30
CA VAL A 435 -49.82 -15.96 36.60
C VAL A 435 -50.57 -17.10 37.30
N VAL A 436 -49.89 -18.22 37.56
CA VAL A 436 -50.51 -19.36 38.27
C VAL A 436 -50.93 -18.95 39.69
N LYS A 437 -50.12 -18.16 40.40
CA LYS A 437 -50.46 -17.67 41.75
C LYS A 437 -51.60 -16.64 41.74
N PHE A 438 -51.74 -15.86 40.67
CA PHE A 438 -52.81 -14.88 40.48
C PHE A 438 -54.16 -15.53 40.19
N PHE A 439 -54.19 -16.59 39.38
CA PHE A 439 -55.42 -17.32 39.04
C PHE A 439 -55.79 -18.41 40.05
N SER A 440 -54.86 -18.81 40.93
CA SER A 440 -55.14 -19.78 42.00
C SER A 440 -55.94 -19.15 43.13
N LYS A 441 -56.88 -19.92 43.71
CA LYS A 441 -57.58 -19.52 44.94
C LYS A 441 -56.58 -19.43 46.11
N PRO A 442 -56.79 -18.51 47.08
CA PRO A 442 -55.99 -18.45 48.30
C PRO A 442 -55.99 -19.79 49.03
N GLY A 443 -54.81 -20.28 49.37
CA GLY A 443 -54.64 -21.57 50.07
C GLY A 443 -54.56 -21.42 51.60
N PRO A 444 -54.54 -22.53 52.35
CA PRO A 444 -54.39 -22.52 53.81
C PRO A 444 -53.15 -21.75 54.30
N TYR A 445 -52.04 -21.82 53.56
CA TYR A 445 -50.83 -21.07 53.88
C TYR A 445 -51.06 -19.55 53.77
N ASP A 446 -51.76 -19.10 52.72
CA ASP A 446 -52.06 -17.68 52.51
C ASP A 446 -52.96 -17.13 53.62
N CYS A 447 -53.88 -17.95 54.14
CA CYS A 447 -54.74 -17.62 55.28
C CYS A 447 -53.93 -17.49 56.58
N LEU A 448 -53.08 -18.47 56.89
CA LEU A 448 -52.25 -18.46 58.12
C LEU A 448 -51.36 -17.22 58.16
N LEU A 449 -50.69 -16.95 57.04
CA LEU A 449 -49.78 -15.82 56.95
C LEU A 449 -50.54 -14.47 56.98
N ASP A 450 -51.80 -14.40 56.54
CA ASP A 450 -52.64 -13.20 56.67
C ASP A 450 -53.07 -12.96 58.12
N CYS A 451 -53.40 -14.03 58.85
CA CYS A 451 -53.67 -13.95 60.28
C CYS A 451 -52.48 -13.39 61.07
N GLU A 452 -51.25 -13.83 60.76
CA GLU A 452 -50.03 -13.32 61.36
C GLU A 452 -49.79 -11.83 61.05
N GLU A 453 -49.95 -11.43 59.78
CA GLU A 453 -49.81 -10.02 59.37
C GLU A 453 -50.83 -9.11 60.04
N VAL A 454 -52.09 -9.54 60.14
CA VAL A 454 -53.16 -8.79 60.82
C VAL A 454 -52.87 -8.70 62.30
N LYS A 455 -52.42 -9.77 62.94
CA LYS A 455 -52.04 -9.78 64.36
C LYS A 455 -50.91 -8.79 64.63
N PHE A 456 -49.83 -8.86 63.85
CA PHE A 456 -48.70 -7.94 63.96
C PHE A 456 -49.12 -6.48 63.74
N SER A 457 -49.96 -6.23 62.72
CA SER A 457 -50.48 -4.89 62.44
C SER A 457 -51.32 -4.32 63.58
N ARG A 458 -52.13 -5.16 64.24
CA ARG A 458 -52.91 -4.77 65.42
C ARG A 458 -52.03 -4.47 66.62
N GLU A 459 -51.04 -5.33 66.91
CA GLU A 459 -50.08 -5.13 68.00
C GLU A 459 -49.29 -3.84 67.81
N ARG A 460 -48.79 -3.59 66.59
CA ARG A 460 -48.12 -2.34 66.23
C ARG A 460 -49.02 -1.12 66.43
N LEU A 461 -50.28 -1.17 65.99
CA LEU A 461 -51.23 -0.07 66.19
C LEU A 461 -51.55 0.15 67.67
N ALA A 462 -51.68 -0.93 68.45
CA ALA A 462 -51.88 -0.84 69.90
C ALA A 462 -50.68 -0.20 70.59
N PHE A 463 -49.45 -0.60 70.22
CA PHE A 463 -48.21 0.01 70.69
C PHE A 463 -48.16 1.50 70.36
N LEU A 464 -48.39 1.89 69.09
CA LEU A 464 -48.36 3.30 68.68
C LEU A 464 -49.41 4.15 69.41
N LYS A 465 -50.63 3.63 69.61
CA LYS A 465 -51.67 4.31 70.39
C LYS A 465 -51.32 4.41 71.88
N GLY A 466 -50.72 3.37 72.44
CA GLY A 466 -50.21 3.36 73.82
C GLY A 466 -49.11 4.39 74.02
N PHE A 467 -48.17 4.45 73.07
CA PHE A 467 -47.09 5.42 73.04
C PHE A 467 -47.60 6.86 72.90
N ASP A 468 -48.53 7.15 71.98
CA ASP A 468 -49.15 8.49 71.85
C ASP A 468 -49.85 8.93 73.14
N ARG A 469 -50.57 8.00 73.79
CA ARG A 469 -51.21 8.28 75.08
C ARG A 469 -50.19 8.56 76.18
N TYR A 470 -49.13 7.77 76.26
CA TYR A 470 -48.03 7.98 77.20
C TYR A 470 -47.37 9.34 76.99
N MET A 471 -47.06 9.70 75.73
CA MET A 471 -46.47 10.99 75.39
C MET A 471 -47.39 12.17 75.73
N LYS A 472 -48.70 12.08 75.46
CA LYS A 472 -49.66 13.12 75.88
C LYS A 472 -49.71 13.28 77.39
N GLN A 473 -49.77 12.19 78.15
CA GLN A 473 -49.73 12.24 79.61
C GLN A 473 -48.43 12.85 80.15
N LEU A 474 -47.31 12.66 79.45
CA LEU A 474 -46.02 13.21 79.84
C LEU A 474 -45.95 14.73 79.59
N ILE A 475 -46.49 15.19 78.45
CA ILE A 475 -46.54 16.60 78.08
C ILE A 475 -47.52 17.38 78.97
N ASP A 476 -48.71 16.83 79.22
CA ASP A 476 -49.73 17.45 80.08
C ASP A 476 -49.36 17.37 81.58
N SER A 477 -48.25 16.70 81.92
CA SER A 477 -47.82 16.53 83.31
C SER A 477 -47.24 17.84 83.86
N PRO A 478 -47.68 18.31 85.05
CA PRO A 478 -47.14 19.52 85.68
C PRO A 478 -45.62 19.51 85.85
N PHE A 479 -45.01 18.32 85.96
CA PHE A 479 -43.57 18.16 86.16
C PHE A 479 -42.72 18.69 85.01
N LEU A 480 -43.13 18.52 83.75
CA LEU A 480 -42.33 18.93 82.60
C LEU A 480 -42.24 20.48 82.53
N HIS A 481 -43.29 21.15 82.99
CA HIS A 481 -43.37 22.62 83.04
C HIS A 481 -42.58 23.23 84.20
N ILE A 482 -42.36 22.49 85.30
CA ILE A 482 -41.73 23.01 86.52
C ILE A 482 -40.19 22.95 86.45
N THR A 483 -39.59 22.02 85.70
CA THR A 483 -38.14 21.79 85.80
C THR A 483 -37.26 22.36 84.69
N GLN A 484 -37.80 22.82 83.54
CA GLN A 484 -37.04 23.42 82.40
C GLN A 484 -35.61 22.85 82.14
N ASN A 485 -35.39 21.56 82.41
CA ASN A 485 -34.06 20.94 82.36
C ASN A 485 -34.02 19.93 81.22
N ARG A 486 -33.28 20.25 80.16
CA ARG A 486 -33.20 19.47 78.91
C ARG A 486 -32.76 18.01 79.09
N PRO A 487 -31.72 17.66 79.88
CA PRO A 487 -31.36 16.26 80.14
C PRO A 487 -32.47 15.45 80.81
N LEU A 488 -33.21 16.06 81.75
CA LEU A 488 -34.33 15.39 82.42
C LEU A 488 -35.50 15.18 81.46
N GLU A 489 -35.85 16.19 80.67
CA GLU A 489 -36.86 16.11 79.62
C GLU A 489 -36.54 15.00 78.62
N ARG A 490 -35.28 14.94 78.17
CA ARG A 490 -34.80 13.88 77.26
C ARG A 490 -34.88 12.49 77.89
N ALA A 491 -34.51 12.34 79.16
CA ALA A 491 -34.59 11.05 79.87
C ALA A 491 -36.05 10.59 80.09
N LEU A 492 -36.97 11.52 80.30
CA LEU A 492 -38.41 11.26 80.40
C LEU A 492 -39.02 10.87 79.05
N ILE A 493 -38.60 11.54 77.96
CA ILE A 493 -39.07 11.27 76.59
C ILE A 493 -38.50 9.97 76.03
N GLU A 494 -37.22 9.69 76.28
CA GLU A 494 -36.57 8.46 75.79
C GLU A 494 -37.15 7.19 76.44
N GLY A 495 -37.85 7.31 77.58
CA GLY A 495 -38.72 6.24 78.13
C GLY A 495 -38.02 4.92 78.47
N VAL A 496 -36.70 4.84 78.35
CA VAL A 496 -35.97 3.55 78.27
C VAL A 496 -35.51 3.01 79.62
N ASP A 497 -35.53 3.77 80.72
CA ASP A 497 -35.37 3.18 82.05
C ASP A 497 -35.92 4.13 83.12
N ARG A 498 -36.90 3.66 83.91
CA ARG A 498 -37.46 4.40 85.06
C ARG A 498 -36.34 4.84 86.02
N SER A 499 -35.33 4.00 86.17
CA SER A 499 -34.14 4.25 86.98
C SER A 499 -33.28 5.39 86.43
N ARG A 500 -33.22 5.58 85.11
CA ARG A 500 -32.46 6.69 84.49
C ARG A 500 -33.16 8.02 84.66
N ALA A 501 -34.47 8.08 84.48
CA ALA A 501 -35.25 9.30 84.69
C ALA A 501 -35.22 9.74 86.17
N ALA A 502 -35.36 8.80 87.11
CA ALA A 502 -35.25 9.08 88.55
C ALA A 502 -33.85 9.56 88.95
N LYS A 503 -32.80 8.95 88.39
CA LYS A 503 -31.41 9.38 88.62
C LYS A 503 -31.16 10.81 88.12
N ALA A 504 -31.57 11.11 86.88
CA ALA A 504 -31.42 12.45 86.30
C ALA A 504 -32.20 13.51 87.09
N PHE A 505 -33.37 13.16 87.64
CA PHE A 505 -34.14 14.05 88.50
C PHE A 505 -33.42 14.34 89.82
N LEU A 506 -32.89 13.31 90.48
CA LEU A 506 -32.12 13.46 91.72
C LEU A 506 -30.83 14.26 91.51
N GLU A 507 -30.11 14.02 90.41
CA GLU A 507 -28.93 14.81 90.04
C GLU A 507 -29.28 16.29 89.86
N HIS A 508 -30.41 16.60 89.22
CA HIS A 508 -30.86 17.98 89.08
C HIS A 508 -31.24 18.63 90.42
N LEU A 509 -31.91 17.89 91.33
CA LEU A 509 -32.22 18.41 92.67
C LEU A 509 -30.93 18.69 93.47
N MET A 510 -29.93 17.82 93.38
CA MET A 510 -28.62 18.04 94.02
C MET A 510 -27.90 19.26 93.45
N GLU A 511 -27.96 19.48 92.13
CA GLU A 511 -27.38 20.67 91.47
C GLU A 511 -28.08 21.96 91.92
N LEU A 512 -29.41 21.95 92.05
CA LEU A 512 -30.17 23.08 92.60
C LEU A 512 -29.81 23.36 94.05
N GLU A 513 -29.62 22.33 94.87
CA GLU A 513 -29.18 22.48 96.25
C GLU A 513 -27.77 23.09 96.33
N GLN A 514 -26.82 22.57 95.57
CA GLN A 514 -25.44 23.07 95.55
C GLN A 514 -25.37 24.54 95.11
N THR A 515 -26.07 24.89 94.03
CA THR A 515 -26.11 26.27 93.53
C THR A 515 -26.81 27.22 94.51
N PHE A 516 -27.85 26.76 95.21
CA PHE A 516 -28.49 27.53 96.28
C PHE A 516 -27.55 27.73 97.47
N GLN A 517 -26.87 26.68 97.94
CA GLN A 517 -25.90 26.75 99.03
C GLN A 517 -24.74 27.69 98.72
N GLU A 518 -24.20 27.66 97.50
CA GLU A 518 -23.14 28.58 97.07
C GLU A 518 -23.61 30.03 97.08
N LYS A 519 -24.79 30.32 96.53
CA LYS A 519 -25.36 31.69 96.55
C LYS A 519 -25.64 32.16 97.97
N MET A 520 -26.18 31.29 98.83
CA MET A 520 -26.43 31.58 100.23
C MET A 520 -25.13 31.85 101.00
N ARG A 521 -24.07 31.09 100.71
CA ARG A 521 -22.75 31.31 101.29
C ARG A 521 -22.17 32.66 100.87
N LEU A 522 -22.21 32.98 99.58
CA LEU A 522 -21.75 34.28 99.05
C LEU A 522 -22.53 35.45 99.67
N GLU A 523 -23.85 35.32 99.81
CA GLU A 523 -24.67 36.36 100.45
C GLU A 523 -24.44 36.45 101.97
N ARG A 524 -24.17 35.33 102.65
CA ARG A 524 -23.74 35.35 104.07
C ARG A 524 -22.40 36.07 104.24
N GLU A 525 -21.40 35.73 103.44
CA GLU A 525 -20.09 36.41 103.44
C GLU A 525 -20.24 37.92 103.12
N ARG A 526 -21.14 38.27 102.19
CA ARG A 526 -21.47 39.67 101.88
C ARG A 526 -22.14 40.40 103.04
N LEU A 527 -23.08 39.77 103.75
CA LEU A 527 -23.78 40.37 104.87
C LEU A 527 -22.90 40.50 106.12
N GLU A 528 -21.97 39.57 106.35
CA GLU A 528 -20.95 39.68 107.39
C GLU A 528 -20.08 40.93 107.17
N SER A 529 -19.74 41.26 105.92
CA SER A 529 -19.02 42.51 105.60
C SER A 529 -19.85 43.80 105.79
N GLN A 530 -21.19 43.71 105.83
CA GLN A 530 -22.09 44.87 105.90
C GLN A 530 -22.75 45.08 107.28
N GLY A 531 -22.56 44.16 108.23
CA GLY A 531 -22.96 44.34 109.65
C GLY A 531 -24.47 44.39 109.92
N VAL A 532 -25.32 43.88 109.04
CA VAL A 532 -26.79 43.94 109.17
C VAL A 532 -27.36 42.59 109.64
N ALA A 533 -27.62 42.43 110.94
CA ALA A 533 -28.16 41.20 111.52
C ALA A 533 -29.58 40.83 111.03
N ALA A 534 -30.45 41.81 110.75
CA ALA A 534 -31.83 41.57 110.34
C ALA A 534 -31.98 40.84 108.99
N LYS A 535 -30.96 40.88 108.13
CA LYS A 535 -30.98 40.16 106.85
C LYS A 535 -30.54 38.69 106.98
N ALA A 536 -29.86 38.32 108.07
CA ALA A 536 -29.43 36.94 108.29
C ALA A 536 -30.62 36.01 108.63
N GLU A 537 -31.59 36.49 109.42
CA GLU A 537 -32.80 35.75 109.77
C GLU A 537 -33.69 35.50 108.54
N MET A 538 -33.81 36.49 107.65
CA MET A 538 -34.51 36.35 106.36
C MET A 538 -33.85 35.29 105.45
N LEU A 539 -32.51 35.19 105.47
CA LEU A 539 -31.78 34.17 104.73
C LEU A 539 -32.04 32.76 105.29
N GLU A 540 -32.12 32.60 106.61
CA GLU A 540 -32.47 31.31 107.22
C GLU A 540 -33.91 30.89 106.91
N GLU A 541 -34.86 31.84 106.94
CA GLU A 541 -36.24 31.56 106.54
C GLU A 541 -36.34 31.18 105.06
N MET A 542 -35.58 31.84 104.18
CA MET A 542 -35.51 31.51 102.75
C MET A 542 -34.93 30.11 102.53
N ALA A 543 -33.88 29.74 103.27
CA ALA A 543 -33.32 28.39 103.21
C ALA A 543 -34.32 27.33 103.68
N ALA A 544 -35.02 27.58 104.79
CA ALA A 544 -36.04 26.67 105.29
C ALA A 544 -37.17 26.45 104.27
N ARG A 545 -37.64 27.52 103.61
CA ARG A 545 -38.66 27.44 102.55
C ARG A 545 -38.15 26.71 101.30
N PHE A 546 -36.90 26.94 100.91
CA PHE A 546 -36.28 26.24 99.78
C PHE A 546 -36.18 24.72 100.02
N TYR A 547 -35.73 24.31 101.21
CA TYR A 547 -35.65 22.90 101.56
C TYR A 547 -37.02 22.23 101.71
N ALA A 548 -38.03 22.97 102.16
CA ALA A 548 -39.42 22.51 102.16
C ALA A 548 -39.94 22.27 100.73
N ASP A 549 -39.70 23.21 99.81
CA ASP A 549 -40.06 23.08 98.38
C ASP A 549 -39.32 21.91 97.71
N LEU A 550 -38.02 21.74 97.98
CA LEU A 550 -37.25 20.62 97.43
C LEU A 550 -37.78 19.26 97.90
N ARG A 551 -38.16 19.16 99.18
CA ARG A 551 -38.80 17.96 99.73
C ARG A 551 -40.17 17.70 99.11
N GLU A 552 -40.99 18.74 98.94
CA GLU A 552 -42.31 18.62 98.31
C GLU A 552 -42.19 18.16 96.84
N ARG A 553 -41.23 18.70 96.07
CA ARG A 553 -40.95 18.27 94.69
C ARG A 553 -40.51 16.80 94.62
N MET A 554 -39.64 16.39 95.54
CA MET A 554 -39.17 15.01 95.64
C MET A 554 -40.34 14.07 95.95
N GLU A 555 -41.14 14.38 96.96
CA GLU A 555 -42.32 13.59 97.32
C GLU A 555 -43.35 13.54 96.19
N SER A 556 -43.62 14.67 95.53
CA SER A 556 -44.55 14.75 94.42
C SER A 556 -44.11 13.87 93.24
N PHE A 557 -42.83 13.92 92.86
CA PHE A 557 -42.27 13.10 91.77
C PHE A 557 -42.43 11.60 92.07
N PHE A 558 -42.03 11.14 93.26
CA PHE A 558 -42.13 9.72 93.62
C PHE A 558 -43.57 9.27 93.93
N ARG A 559 -44.48 10.19 94.31
CA ARG A 559 -45.90 9.90 94.55
C ARG A 559 -46.68 9.74 93.24
N ASP A 560 -46.45 10.61 92.26
CA ASP A 560 -47.04 10.44 90.93
C ASP A 560 -46.41 9.27 90.17
N ASP A 561 -45.16 8.93 90.45
CA ASP A 561 -44.55 7.66 90.00
C ASP A 561 -45.29 6.44 90.59
N GLY A 562 -45.72 6.52 91.86
CA GLY A 562 -46.54 5.48 92.50
C GLY A 562 -47.96 5.33 91.92
N ARG A 563 -48.52 6.36 91.27
CA ARG A 563 -49.83 6.33 90.60
C ARG A 563 -49.75 5.89 89.14
N ARG A 564 -48.57 5.98 88.52
CA ARG A 564 -48.31 5.43 87.18
C ARG A 564 -48.26 3.91 87.26
N THR A 565 -49.42 3.28 87.23
CA THR A 565 -49.56 1.81 87.20
C THR A 565 -48.66 1.21 86.12
N PRO A 566 -48.09 0.02 86.34
CA PRO A 566 -47.17 -0.58 85.40
C PRO A 566 -47.93 -0.91 84.12
N VAL A 567 -47.78 -0.08 83.08
CA VAL A 567 -48.04 -0.53 81.72
C VAL A 567 -47.04 -1.65 81.49
N THR A 568 -47.60 -2.84 81.40
CA THR A 568 -46.94 -4.12 81.22
C THR A 568 -45.87 -4.04 80.14
N ALA A 569 -44.62 -3.93 80.56
CA ALA A 569 -43.50 -4.48 79.82
C ALA A 569 -43.55 -6.00 80.04
N ARG A 570 -44.16 -6.72 79.11
CA ARG A 570 -43.98 -8.17 78.98
C ARG A 570 -43.89 -8.50 77.49
N ALA A 571 -42.67 -8.95 77.14
CA ALA A 571 -42.24 -9.70 75.96
C ALA A 571 -42.55 -9.08 74.58
#